data_AF-A0AA36BX92-F1
#
_entry.id   AF-A0AA36BX92-F1
#
_cell.length_a   1.000
_cell.length_b   1.000
_cell.length_c   1.000
_cell.angle_alpha   90.00
_cell.angle_beta   90.00
_cell.angle_gamma   90.00
#
_symmetry.space_group_name_H-M   'P 1'
#
loop_
_entity.id
_entity.type
_entity.pdbx_description
1 polymer ?
#
loop_
_entity_poly.entity_id
_entity_poly.type
_entity_poly.pdbx_seq_one_letter_code
_entity_poly.pdbx_strand_id
1 'polypeptide(L)'
;MPYCGLLINMTSLEITKDYSRYCGISISDTVSTDLSHHPGVSLQECLLRFLKPKCQLIFVDSEINTLGTIIDNVFNFFYLIACRFHTHICRLPSNKRVAANQNFFFECIEEIADYFNQQTHFYMKKMNGANSYPLNKVENKWLCFMAFDIKLSCHCSQYHKLRKMLQMYFTRTKHLLSEQRYNLLMEVKESGVSDHFKNVLD
;
A
#
# COMPACT_ATOMS: atom_id res chain seq x y z
N MET A 1 -4.35 15.64 16.53
CA MET A 1 -3.44 16.79 16.35
C MET A 1 -2.34 16.41 15.39
N PRO A 2 -2.02 17.24 14.36
CA PRO A 2 -0.90 16.98 13.47
C PRO A 2 0.44 17.33 14.15
N TYR A 3 1.43 16.45 14.04
CA TYR A 3 2.78 16.65 14.57
C TYR A 3 3.82 15.93 13.71
N CYS A 4 4.71 16.68 13.06
CA CYS A 4 5.81 16.13 12.25
C CYS A 4 5.39 15.08 11.18
N GLY A 5 4.19 15.22 10.59
CA GLY A 5 3.65 14.28 9.61
C GLY A 5 2.89 13.08 10.19
N LEU A 6 2.58 13.13 11.49
CA LEU A 6 1.73 12.18 12.22
C LEU A 6 0.43 12.87 12.64
N LEU A 7 -0.64 12.10 12.79
CA LEU A 7 -1.88 12.50 13.44
C LEU A 7 -2.03 11.68 14.72
N ILE A 8 -2.12 12.36 15.86
CA ILE A 8 -2.35 11.71 17.16
C ILE A 8 -3.82 11.96 17.55
N ASN A 9 -4.56 10.89 17.80
CA ASN A 9 -5.88 10.98 18.40
C ASN A 9 -5.72 11.33 19.88
N MET A 10 -6.20 12.50 20.32
CA MET A 10 -5.97 12.96 21.69
C MET A 10 -6.80 12.20 22.74
N THR A 11 -7.79 11.42 22.30
CA THR A 11 -8.64 10.61 23.18
C THR A 11 -8.16 9.16 23.21
N SER A 12 -7.94 8.53 22.06
CA SER A 12 -7.50 7.12 21.99
C SER A 12 -5.97 6.94 22.00
N LEU A 13 -5.20 8.03 21.83
CA LEU A 13 -3.74 8.04 21.70
C LEU A 13 -3.18 7.29 20.48
N GLU A 14 -4.05 6.79 19.61
CA GLU A 14 -3.68 6.12 18.37
C GLU A 14 -3.01 7.09 17.39
N ILE A 15 -2.09 6.55 16.58
CA ILE A 15 -1.23 7.30 15.68
C ILE A 15 -1.52 6.87 14.24
N THR A 16 -1.88 7.84 13.41
CA THR A 16 -2.04 7.66 11.96
C THR A 16 -1.13 8.60 11.19
N LYS A 17 -0.89 8.30 9.92
CA LYS A 17 -0.02 9.15 9.08
C LYS A 17 -0.81 10.34 8.54
N ASP A 18 -0.19 11.53 8.62
CA ASP A 18 -0.78 12.73 8.04
C ASP A 18 -0.55 12.77 6.52
N TYR A 19 -1.61 12.48 5.77
CA TYR A 19 -1.61 12.53 4.31
C TYR A 19 -2.05 13.89 3.75
N SER A 20 -2.40 14.87 4.59
CA SER A 20 -2.86 16.20 4.13
C SER A 20 -1.85 16.90 3.22
N ARG A 21 -0.55 16.61 3.39
CA ARG A 21 0.53 17.10 2.52
C ARG A 21 0.42 16.67 1.05
N TYR A 22 -0.39 15.65 0.74
CA TYR A 22 -0.64 15.22 -0.64
C TYR A 22 -1.87 15.91 -1.25
N CYS A 23 -2.66 16.62 -0.45
CA CYS A 23 -3.82 17.37 -0.92
C CYS A 23 -3.38 18.47 -1.89
N GLY A 24 -3.92 18.46 -3.11
CA GLY A 24 -3.68 19.50 -4.10
C GLY A 24 -2.30 19.48 -4.78
N ILE A 25 -1.49 18.45 -4.56
CA ILE A 25 -0.22 18.22 -5.29
C ILE A 25 -0.30 16.93 -6.12
N SER A 26 0.37 16.89 -7.27
CA SER A 26 0.49 15.65 -8.03
C SER A 26 1.45 14.71 -7.33
N ILE A 27 1.09 13.44 -7.18
CA ILE A 27 2.04 12.43 -6.65
C ILE A 27 3.29 12.35 -7.53
N SER A 28 3.18 12.71 -8.80
CA SER A 28 4.29 12.77 -9.74
C SER A 28 5.43 13.70 -9.30
N ASP A 29 5.13 14.76 -8.54
CA ASP A 29 6.12 15.69 -8.00
C ASP A 29 6.92 15.08 -6.82
N THR A 30 6.43 13.98 -6.24
CA THR A 30 7.05 13.28 -5.10
C THR A 30 7.92 12.08 -5.53
N VAL A 31 8.02 11.86 -6.84
CA VAL A 31 8.66 10.70 -7.45
C VAL A 31 9.86 11.11 -8.31
N SER A 32 11.07 10.85 -7.81
CA SER A 32 12.30 10.92 -8.60
C SER A 32 12.35 9.74 -9.59
N THR A 33 12.48 10.02 -10.89
CA THR A 33 12.58 8.98 -11.92
C THR A 33 14.02 8.78 -12.36
N ASP A 34 14.52 7.57 -12.20
CA ASP A 34 15.72 7.09 -12.89
C ASP A 34 15.30 6.54 -14.26
N LEU A 35 15.67 7.22 -15.35
CA LEU A 35 15.44 6.78 -16.72
C LEU A 35 16.48 5.70 -17.11
N SER A 36 16.41 4.53 -16.48
CA SER A 36 17.30 3.42 -16.80
C SER A 36 16.87 2.66 -18.06
N HIS A 37 17.79 1.88 -18.64
CA HIS A 37 17.49 0.96 -19.75
C HIS A 37 16.45 -0.13 -19.41
N HIS A 38 16.22 -0.40 -18.12
CA HIS A 38 15.25 -1.39 -17.61
C HIS A 38 14.23 -0.72 -16.69
N PRO A 39 13.30 0.08 -17.25
CA PRO A 39 12.48 0.98 -16.46
C PRO A 39 11.48 0.27 -15.53
N GLY A 40 11.15 -1.00 -15.82
CA GLY A 40 10.37 -1.85 -14.90
C GLY A 40 11.12 -2.24 -13.63
N VAL A 41 12.41 -2.59 -13.75
CA VAL A 41 13.25 -2.95 -12.59
C VAL A 41 13.53 -1.71 -11.74
N SER A 42 13.80 -0.56 -12.39
CA SER A 42 13.96 0.70 -11.65
C SER A 42 12.68 1.15 -10.94
N LEU A 43 11.51 0.88 -11.52
CA LEU A 43 10.21 1.08 -10.85
C LEU A 43 10.13 0.23 -9.57
N GLN A 44 10.39 -1.07 -9.70
CA GLN A 44 10.37 -2.01 -8.58
C GLN A 44 11.31 -1.57 -7.47
N GLU A 45 12.57 -1.28 -7.78
CA GLU A 45 13.54 -0.76 -6.81
C GLU A 45 13.10 0.56 -6.16
N CYS A 46 12.52 1.49 -6.93
CA CYS A 46 12.04 2.77 -6.41
C CYS A 46 10.92 2.56 -5.38
N LEU A 47 9.95 1.70 -5.70
CA LEU A 47 8.84 1.38 -4.80
C LEU A 47 9.34 0.64 -3.55
N LEU A 48 10.27 -0.31 -3.70
CA LEU A 48 10.88 -1.03 -2.56
C LEU A 48 11.71 -0.10 -1.66
N ARG A 49 12.42 0.89 -2.21
CA ARG A 49 13.13 1.91 -1.39
C ARG A 49 12.15 2.74 -0.55
N PHE A 50 10.96 3.02 -1.06
CA PHE A 50 9.91 3.73 -0.31
C PHE A 50 9.32 2.89 0.83
N LEU A 51 9.36 1.56 0.70
CA LEU A 51 8.89 0.61 1.72
C LEU A 51 9.77 0.53 2.98
N LYS A 52 10.86 1.29 3.09
CA LYS A 52 11.78 1.25 4.25
C LYS A 52 11.00 1.40 5.58
N PRO A 53 10.80 0.33 6.37
CA PRO A 53 9.79 0.35 7.41
C PRO A 53 10.18 1.10 8.67
N LYS A 54 11.46 1.47 8.85
CA LYS A 54 11.94 2.12 10.07
C LYS A 54 11.10 3.33 10.49
N CYS A 55 10.58 4.09 9.53
CA CYS A 55 9.72 5.26 9.78
C CYS A 55 8.22 4.94 9.81
N GLN A 56 7.83 3.70 9.55
CA GLN A 56 6.44 3.25 9.46
C GLN A 56 6.02 2.34 10.63
N LEU A 57 6.96 1.87 11.46
CA LEU A 57 6.66 0.92 12.54
C LEU A 57 5.68 1.48 13.57
N ILE A 58 5.77 2.77 13.90
CA ILE A 58 4.87 3.41 14.87
C ILE A 58 3.38 3.29 14.49
N PHE A 59 3.07 3.13 13.21
CA PHE A 59 1.69 2.99 12.70
C PHE A 59 1.15 1.56 12.77
N VAL A 60 2.03 0.58 12.99
CA VAL A 60 1.69 -0.84 12.99
C VAL A 60 2.02 -1.53 14.32
N ASP A 61 2.41 -0.75 15.33
CA ASP A 61 2.64 -1.22 16.69
C ASP A 61 1.29 -1.45 17.40
N SER A 62 1.06 -2.67 17.88
CA SER A 62 -0.16 -3.06 18.59
C SER A 62 -0.20 -2.60 20.05
N GLU A 63 0.90 -2.11 20.60
CA GLU A 63 0.90 -1.46 21.92
C GLU A 63 0.33 -0.04 21.84
N ILE A 64 0.38 0.58 20.66
CA ILE A 64 -0.03 1.97 20.42
C ILE A 64 -1.38 2.04 19.70
N ASN A 65 -1.61 1.14 18.73
CA ASN A 65 -2.74 1.21 17.84
C ASN A 65 -3.64 -0.02 17.95
N THR A 66 -4.95 0.19 17.85
CA THR A 66 -5.88 -0.93 17.72
C THR A 66 -5.69 -1.65 16.38
N LEU A 67 -6.18 -2.88 16.29
CA LEU A 67 -6.12 -3.66 15.06
C LEU A 67 -6.76 -2.94 13.87
N GLY A 68 -7.89 -2.25 14.08
CA GLY A 68 -8.56 -1.47 13.04
C GLY A 68 -7.65 -0.35 12.50
N THR A 69 -7.09 0.46 13.39
CA THR A 69 -6.15 1.53 13.03
C THR A 69 -4.91 1.01 12.32
N ILE A 70 -4.37 -0.15 12.72
CA ILE A 70 -3.24 -0.78 12.02
C ILE A 70 -3.62 -1.16 10.59
N ILE A 71 -4.80 -1.76 10.39
CA ILE A 71 -5.28 -2.14 9.05
C ILE A 71 -5.44 -0.87 8.19
N ASP A 72 -6.05 0.19 8.72
CA ASP A 72 -6.21 1.47 8.02
C ASP A 72 -4.86 2.09 7.65
N ASN A 73 -3.92 2.12 8.58
CA ASN A 73 -2.58 2.65 8.35
C ASN A 73 -1.85 1.89 7.23
N VAL A 74 -1.90 0.55 7.25
CA VAL A 74 -1.29 -0.32 6.24
C VAL A 74 -1.98 -0.15 4.89
N PHE A 75 -3.31 -0.10 4.85
CA PHE A 75 -4.07 0.13 3.62
C PHE A 75 -3.72 1.48 2.98
N ASN A 76 -3.78 2.56 3.76
CA ASN A 76 -3.45 3.91 3.27
C ASN A 76 -2.00 4.00 2.78
N PHE A 77 -1.08 3.30 3.43
CA PHE A 77 0.31 3.22 2.98
C PHE A 77 0.43 2.51 1.63
N PHE A 78 -0.22 1.35 1.45
CA PHE A 78 -0.26 0.67 0.16
C PHE A 78 -0.98 1.49 -0.93
N TYR A 79 -2.00 2.24 -0.57
CA TYR A 79 -2.70 3.12 -1.52
C TYR A 79 -1.78 4.21 -2.07
N LEU A 80 -0.99 4.85 -1.21
CA LEU A 80 0.03 5.80 -1.64
C LEU A 80 1.04 5.16 -2.60
N ILE A 81 1.45 3.92 -2.35
CA ILE A 81 2.35 3.16 -3.23
C ILE A 81 1.66 2.87 -4.57
N ALA A 82 0.38 2.50 -4.57
CA ALA A 82 -0.40 2.27 -5.79
C ALA A 82 -0.50 3.54 -6.64
N CYS A 83 -0.66 4.71 -6.03
CA CYS A 83 -0.64 5.98 -6.75
C CYS A 83 0.74 6.28 -7.38
N ARG A 84 1.84 6.06 -6.64
CA ARG A 84 3.19 6.20 -7.19
C ARG A 84 3.43 5.22 -8.34
N PHE A 85 2.98 3.98 -8.19
CA PHE A 85 3.05 2.96 -9.23
C PHE A 85 2.32 3.40 -10.51
N HIS A 86 1.09 3.91 -10.40
CA HIS A 86 0.37 4.47 -11.55
C HIS A 86 1.17 5.59 -12.23
N THR A 87 1.67 6.53 -11.42
CA THR A 87 2.46 7.67 -11.91
C THR A 87 3.70 7.23 -12.70
N HIS A 88 4.45 6.26 -12.17
CA HIS A 88 5.60 5.71 -12.87
C HIS A 88 5.22 5.02 -14.18
N ILE A 89 4.12 4.28 -14.21
CA ILE A 89 3.65 3.60 -15.41
C ILE A 89 3.24 4.61 -16.49
N CYS A 90 2.60 5.72 -16.12
CA CYS A 90 2.26 6.79 -17.06
C CYS A 90 3.51 7.40 -17.72
N ARG A 91 4.64 7.43 -17.01
CA ARG A 91 5.94 7.87 -17.53
C ARG A 91 6.65 6.84 -18.42
N LEU A 92 6.20 5.58 -18.45
CA LEU A 92 6.77 4.58 -19.36
C LEU A 92 6.31 4.81 -20.80
N PRO A 93 7.19 4.49 -21.80
CA PRO A 93 6.77 4.41 -23.19
C PRO A 93 5.55 3.50 -23.36
N SER A 94 4.62 3.86 -24.25
CA SER A 94 3.33 3.16 -24.41
C SER A 94 3.47 1.65 -24.65
N ASN A 95 4.49 1.24 -25.41
CA ASN A 95 4.85 -0.16 -25.69
C ASN A 95 5.54 -0.90 -24.53
N LYS A 96 5.81 -0.23 -23.41
CA LYS A 96 6.42 -0.79 -22.18
C LYS A 96 5.50 -0.70 -20.96
N ARG A 97 4.25 -0.24 -21.13
CA ARG A 97 3.23 -0.16 -20.07
C ARG A 97 2.63 -1.54 -19.74
N VAL A 98 1.69 -1.60 -18.80
CA VAL A 98 1.06 -2.82 -18.29
C VAL A 98 0.55 -3.77 -19.38
N ALA A 99 -0.02 -3.24 -20.46
CA ALA A 99 -0.50 -4.05 -21.57
C ALA A 99 0.58 -4.95 -22.20
N ALA A 100 1.85 -4.52 -22.15
CA ALA A 100 2.98 -5.25 -22.72
C ALA A 100 3.45 -6.44 -21.86
N ASN A 101 3.34 -6.35 -20.53
CA ASN A 101 3.79 -7.44 -19.63
C ASN A 101 3.07 -7.41 -18.27
N GLN A 102 1.87 -7.97 -18.21
CA GLN A 102 1.01 -7.92 -17.01
C GLN A 102 1.54 -8.76 -15.86
N ASN A 103 2.15 -9.90 -16.16
CA ASN A 103 2.72 -10.80 -15.15
C ASN A 103 3.84 -10.10 -14.38
N PHE A 104 4.74 -9.39 -15.09
CA PHE A 104 5.78 -8.61 -14.44
C PHE A 104 5.22 -7.58 -13.44
N PHE A 105 4.20 -6.81 -13.85
CA PHE A 105 3.60 -5.81 -12.96
C PHE A 105 2.83 -6.45 -11.81
N PHE A 106 2.22 -7.62 -12.00
CA PHE A 106 1.60 -8.38 -10.92
C PHE A 106 2.65 -8.87 -9.91
N GLU A 107 3.75 -9.45 -10.39
CA GLU A 107 4.88 -9.90 -9.57
C GLU A 107 5.50 -8.75 -8.76
N CYS A 108 5.62 -7.56 -9.36
CA CYS A 108 6.06 -6.36 -8.65
C CYS A 108 5.14 -6.01 -7.45
N ILE A 109 3.82 -6.11 -7.63
CA ILE A 109 2.85 -5.83 -6.56
C ILE A 109 2.91 -6.91 -5.47
N GLU A 110 3.10 -8.17 -5.87
CA GLU A 110 3.33 -9.26 -4.90
C GLU A 110 4.59 -9.04 -4.07
N GLU A 111 5.69 -8.66 -4.72
CA GLU A 111 6.94 -8.41 -4.03
C GLU A 111 6.86 -7.22 -3.07
N ILE A 112 6.12 -6.16 -3.43
CA ILE A 112 5.84 -5.03 -2.53
C ILE A 112 5.20 -5.53 -1.23
N ALA A 113 4.17 -6.38 -1.33
CA ALA A 113 3.50 -6.93 -0.15
C ALA A 113 4.41 -7.87 0.66
N ASP A 114 5.16 -8.74 -0.03
CA ASP A 114 6.06 -9.69 0.60
C ASP A 114 7.23 -8.99 1.32
N TYR A 115 7.82 -7.99 0.69
CA TYR A 115 8.87 -7.16 1.26
C TYR A 115 8.36 -6.40 2.49
N PHE A 116 7.19 -5.74 2.39
CA PHE A 116 6.60 -5.03 3.52
C PHE A 116 6.39 -5.95 4.73
N ASN A 117 5.80 -7.13 4.50
CA ASN A 117 5.56 -8.11 5.55
C ASN A 117 6.88 -8.56 6.21
N GLN A 118 7.86 -8.98 5.41
CA GLN A 118 9.16 -9.46 5.92
C GLN A 118 9.88 -8.39 6.73
N GLN A 119 9.99 -7.17 6.20
CA GLN A 119 10.73 -6.11 6.85
C GLN A 119 10.02 -5.61 8.11
N THR A 120 8.69 -5.50 8.10
CA THR A 120 7.92 -5.08 9.29
C THR A 120 8.11 -6.06 10.43
N HIS A 121 7.94 -7.37 10.19
CA HIS A 121 8.21 -8.38 11.23
C HIS A 121 9.66 -8.37 11.71
N PHE A 122 10.63 -8.21 10.79
CA PHE A 122 12.05 -8.13 11.14
C PHE A 122 12.35 -6.96 12.09
N TYR A 123 11.89 -5.75 11.74
CA TYR A 123 12.17 -4.57 12.55
C TYR A 123 11.35 -4.54 13.85
N MET A 124 10.10 -5.00 13.86
CA MET A 124 9.30 -5.09 15.08
C MET A 124 9.93 -6.05 16.09
N LYS A 125 10.34 -7.24 15.64
CA LYS A 125 11.06 -8.18 16.50
C LYS A 125 12.38 -7.59 17.03
N LYS A 126 13.08 -6.81 16.21
CA LYS A 126 14.34 -6.16 16.61
C LYS A 126 14.13 -5.06 17.64
N MET A 127 13.02 -4.31 17.58
CA MET A 127 12.76 -3.20 18.49
C MET A 127 12.11 -3.64 19.80
N ASN A 128 11.07 -4.48 19.74
CA ASN A 128 10.23 -4.79 20.90
C ASN A 128 10.55 -6.17 21.50
N GLY A 129 11.50 -6.93 20.93
CA GLY A 129 11.86 -8.28 21.37
C GLY A 129 10.80 -9.36 21.09
N ALA A 130 9.57 -8.96 20.81
CA ALA A 130 8.43 -9.79 20.43
C ALA A 130 7.86 -9.36 19.06
N ASN A 131 7.04 -10.22 18.46
CA ASN A 131 6.33 -9.88 17.22
C ASN A 131 5.05 -9.09 17.55
N SER A 132 5.17 -7.78 17.77
CA SER A 132 4.05 -6.87 18.04
C SER A 132 3.21 -6.54 16.82
N TYR A 133 3.59 -7.00 15.62
CA TYR A 133 2.81 -6.75 14.41
C TYR A 133 1.69 -7.81 14.23
N PRO A 134 0.40 -7.41 14.27
CA PRO A 134 -0.70 -8.38 14.36
C PRO A 134 -1.19 -8.91 13.02
N LEU A 135 -0.71 -8.37 11.88
CA LEU A 135 -1.14 -8.83 10.56
C LEU A 135 -0.20 -9.91 10.01
N ASN A 136 -0.77 -10.95 9.41
CA ASN A 136 -0.03 -12.02 8.75
C ASN A 136 0.21 -11.72 7.25
N LYS A 137 0.96 -12.61 6.60
CA LYS A 137 1.33 -12.49 5.18
C LYS A 137 0.11 -12.36 4.25
N VAL A 138 -0.96 -13.14 4.49
CA VAL A 138 -2.16 -13.14 3.65
C VAL A 138 -2.89 -11.80 3.79
N GLU A 139 -3.02 -11.29 5.01
CA GLU A 139 -3.70 -10.03 5.30
C GLU A 139 -2.96 -8.84 4.71
N ASN A 140 -1.62 -8.83 4.80
CA ASN A 140 -0.78 -7.83 4.13
C ASN A 140 -0.96 -7.86 2.60
N LYS A 141 -0.98 -9.05 1.99
CA LYS A 141 -1.25 -9.19 0.55
C LYS A 141 -2.66 -8.70 0.19
N TRP A 142 -3.67 -9.03 1.00
CA TRP A 142 -5.04 -8.55 0.80
C TRP A 142 -5.10 -7.02 0.81
N LEU A 143 -4.52 -6.38 1.83
CA LEU A 143 -4.50 -4.91 1.93
C LEU A 143 -3.78 -4.26 0.76
N CYS A 144 -2.61 -4.79 0.38
CA CYS A 144 -1.88 -4.32 -0.79
C CYS A 144 -2.75 -4.42 -2.05
N PHE A 145 -3.30 -5.59 -2.33
CA PHE A 145 -4.07 -5.83 -3.55
C PHE A 145 -5.37 -5.03 -3.59
N MET A 146 -6.03 -4.83 -2.45
CA MET A 146 -7.23 -3.98 -2.35
C MET A 146 -6.89 -2.53 -2.68
N ALA A 147 -5.81 -2.00 -2.11
CA ALA A 147 -5.36 -0.64 -2.38
C ALA A 147 -5.02 -0.42 -3.86
N PHE A 148 -4.30 -1.38 -4.47
CA PHE A 148 -4.01 -1.36 -5.90
C PHE A 148 -5.27 -1.51 -6.76
N ASP A 149 -6.18 -2.44 -6.46
CA ASP A 149 -7.42 -2.60 -7.24
C ASP A 149 -8.25 -1.32 -7.22
N ILE A 150 -8.38 -0.67 -6.06
CA ILE A 150 -9.09 0.60 -5.92
C ILE A 150 -8.41 1.68 -6.76
N LYS A 151 -7.10 1.90 -6.62
CA LYS A 151 -6.42 2.97 -7.38
C LYS A 151 -6.45 2.71 -8.89
N LEU A 152 -6.22 1.48 -9.31
CA LEU A 152 -6.18 1.11 -10.73
C LEU A 152 -7.58 1.08 -11.36
N SER A 153 -8.65 0.99 -10.55
CA SER A 153 -10.03 1.08 -11.04
C SER A 153 -10.36 2.44 -11.65
N CYS A 154 -9.69 3.51 -11.24
CA CYS A 154 -9.83 4.83 -11.84
C CYS A 154 -9.36 4.87 -13.32
N HIS A 155 -8.58 3.87 -13.74
CA HIS A 155 -7.89 3.82 -15.04
C HIS A 155 -8.16 2.49 -15.76
N CYS A 156 -9.42 2.02 -15.75
CA CYS A 156 -9.83 0.67 -16.16
C CYS A 156 -9.30 0.23 -17.54
N SER A 157 -9.27 1.11 -18.53
CA SER A 157 -8.80 0.79 -19.89
C SER A 157 -7.35 0.30 -19.93
N GLN A 158 -6.50 0.80 -19.03
CA GLN A 158 -5.09 0.46 -18.96
C GLN A 158 -4.81 -0.77 -18.10
N TYR A 159 -5.61 -1.01 -17.06
CA TYR A 159 -5.29 -1.99 -16.01
C TYR A 159 -6.27 -3.17 -15.91
N HIS A 160 -7.30 -3.26 -16.75
CA HIS A 160 -8.35 -4.29 -16.67
C HIS A 160 -7.86 -5.71 -16.37
N LYS A 161 -6.89 -6.20 -17.15
CA LYS A 161 -6.38 -7.57 -16.98
C LYS A 161 -5.56 -7.73 -15.69
N LEU A 162 -4.74 -6.73 -15.33
CA LEU A 162 -3.99 -6.74 -14.07
C LEU A 162 -4.94 -6.75 -12.87
N ARG A 163 -6.01 -5.94 -12.90
CA ARG A 163 -7.05 -5.93 -11.87
C ARG A 163 -7.73 -7.28 -11.72
N LYS A 164 -8.05 -7.96 -12.82
CA LYS A 164 -8.60 -9.32 -12.76
C LYS A 164 -7.65 -10.29 -12.05
N MET A 165 -6.34 -10.20 -12.28
CA MET A 165 -5.35 -11.04 -11.58
C MET A 165 -5.34 -10.75 -10.07
N LEU A 166 -5.37 -9.47 -9.67
CA LEU A 166 -5.47 -9.07 -8.26
C LEU A 166 -6.76 -9.62 -7.62
N GLN A 167 -7.89 -9.52 -8.32
CA GLN A 167 -9.18 -10.00 -7.82
C GLN A 167 -9.25 -11.53 -7.69
N MET A 168 -8.59 -12.27 -8.58
CA MET A 168 -8.48 -13.74 -8.48
C MET A 168 -7.78 -14.17 -7.19
N TYR A 169 -6.84 -13.38 -6.68
CA TYR A 169 -6.18 -13.67 -5.41
C TYR A 169 -7.18 -13.66 -4.24
N PHE A 170 -8.11 -12.70 -4.19
CA PHE A 170 -9.13 -12.64 -3.14
C PHE A 170 -10.01 -13.91 -3.14
N THR A 171 -10.50 -14.32 -4.32
CA THR A 171 -11.33 -15.53 -4.45
C THR A 171 -10.57 -16.78 -3.99
N ARG A 172 -9.29 -16.88 -4.35
CA ARG A 172 -8.45 -18.05 -4.00
C ARG A 172 -8.08 -18.11 -2.53
N THR A 173 -7.96 -16.98 -1.85
CA THR A 173 -7.38 -16.93 -0.49
C THR A 173 -8.39 -16.55 0.58
N LYS A 174 -9.65 -16.25 0.23
CA LYS A 174 -10.72 -15.92 1.20
C LYS A 174 -10.85 -16.96 2.32
N HIS A 175 -10.73 -18.24 1.98
CA HIS A 175 -10.84 -19.35 2.95
C HIS A 175 -9.70 -19.39 3.98
N LEU A 176 -8.61 -18.64 3.75
CA LEU A 176 -7.48 -18.55 4.68
C LEU A 176 -7.69 -17.48 5.77
N LEU A 177 -8.76 -16.69 5.67
CA LEU A 177 -9.12 -15.66 6.64
C LEU A 177 -10.28 -16.15 7.50
N SER A 178 -10.24 -15.86 8.80
CA SER A 178 -11.43 -16.00 9.63
C SER A 178 -12.48 -14.97 9.24
N GLU A 179 -13.75 -15.25 9.54
CA GLU A 179 -14.86 -14.36 9.21
C GLU A 179 -14.66 -12.95 9.82
N GLN A 180 -14.24 -12.90 11.09
CA GLN A 180 -13.93 -11.64 11.77
C GLN A 180 -12.83 -10.85 11.04
N ARG A 181 -11.74 -11.52 10.62
CA ARG A 181 -10.61 -10.86 9.94
C ARG A 181 -11.02 -10.38 8.55
N TYR A 182 -11.79 -11.19 7.82
CA TYR A 182 -12.35 -10.82 6.53
C TYR A 182 -13.23 -9.57 6.64
N ASN A 183 -14.12 -9.52 7.63
CA ASN A 183 -15.02 -8.37 7.82
C ASN A 183 -14.23 -7.08 8.10
N LEU A 184 -13.23 -7.10 8.99
CA LEU A 184 -12.38 -5.91 9.23
C LEU A 184 -11.68 -5.43 7.94
N LEU A 185 -11.17 -6.35 7.11
CA LEU A 185 -10.53 -5.96 5.85
C LEU A 185 -11.53 -5.35 4.85
N MET A 186 -12.76 -5.83 4.84
CA MET A 186 -13.82 -5.32 3.97
C MET A 186 -14.36 -3.97 4.43
N GLU A 187 -14.43 -3.71 5.74
CA GLU A 187 -14.79 -2.40 6.30
C GLU A 187 -13.87 -1.29 5.77
N VAL A 188 -12.56 -1.56 5.67
CA VAL A 188 -11.60 -0.62 5.08
C VAL A 188 -11.85 -0.40 3.60
N LYS A 189 -12.20 -1.46 2.86
CA LYS A 189 -12.55 -1.36 1.44
C LYS A 189 -13.80 -0.51 1.21
N GLU A 190 -14.80 -0.62 2.09
CA GLU A 190 -16.08 0.10 2.02
C GLU A 190 -15.98 1.54 2.49
N SER A 191 -15.21 1.79 3.55
CA SER A 191 -14.86 3.14 4.02
C SER A 191 -14.12 3.94 2.95
N GLY A 192 -13.52 3.22 1.99
CA GLY A 192 -12.85 3.79 0.84
C GLY A 192 -11.52 4.42 1.22
N VAL A 193 -11.00 5.23 0.31
CA VAL A 193 -9.74 5.93 0.56
C VAL A 193 -10.00 7.08 1.53
N SER A 194 -9.14 7.23 2.54
CA SER A 194 -9.18 8.35 3.48
C SER A 194 -9.42 9.68 2.75
N ASP A 195 -10.22 10.58 3.33
CA ASP A 195 -10.54 11.89 2.76
C ASP A 195 -9.30 12.68 2.31
N HIS A 196 -8.17 12.44 2.97
CA HIS A 196 -6.87 13.04 2.64
C HIS A 196 -6.35 12.67 1.23
N PHE A 197 -6.80 11.56 0.65
CA PHE A 197 -6.42 11.13 -0.69
C PHE A 197 -7.43 11.55 -1.77
N LYS A 198 -8.65 11.97 -1.40
CA LYS A 198 -9.71 12.34 -2.38
C LYS A 198 -9.30 13.53 -3.27
N ASN A 199 -8.36 14.36 -2.80
CA ASN A 199 -7.84 15.54 -3.49
C ASN A 199 -6.42 15.36 -4.04
N VAL A 200 -5.93 14.13 -4.10
CA VAL A 200 -4.60 13.84 -4.66
C VAL A 200 -4.71 13.78 -6.18
N LEU A 201 -3.96 14.66 -6.86
CA LEU A 201 -3.95 14.73 -8.31
C LEU A 201 -3.05 13.62 -8.88
N ASP A 202 -3.50 13.00 -9.97
CA ASP A 202 -2.68 12.08 -10.78
C ASP A 202 -1.69 12.87 -11.64
#